data_AF-A0A2V7STS8-F1
#
_entry.id   AF-A0A2V7STS8-F1
#
_cell.length_a   1.000
_cell.length_b   1.000
_cell.length_c   1.000
_cell.angle_alpha   90.00
_cell.angle_beta   90.00
_cell.angle_gamma   90.00
#
_symmetry.space_group_name_H-M   'P 1'
#
loop_
_entity.id
_entity.type
_entity.pdbx_description
1 polymer ?
#
loop_
_entity_poly.entity_id
_entity_poly.type
_entity_poly.pdbx_seq_one_letter_code
_entity_poly.pdbx_strand_id
1 'polypeptide(L)'
;MTATIPLRLRFLVSFALGLLAGLHSHFRASTQVKPRDFTAVWTAARALVLGDAIPGSFYPLPSVVAASPFALVPTPPAANGIFMVIAATAFAWALLEHGWGTLLGFFSASMYLASEVVQWTPLHAGAYVLAPLGVFLVVKPHTGLALFLARPSWWAVGSAIACTAVAFVIDPAWIAHWRGFLALGNAHLGSSPTGFPYSAPVLLPGGALALVAVTRWRRPEARLLVALACAPQSLFLYDTVPLFLVPRTMW
;
A
#
# COMPACT_ATOMS: atom_id res chain seq x y z
N MET A 1 -3.58 -25.95 -17.49
CA MET A 1 -3.36 -24.64 -18.14
C MET A 1 -4.55 -23.76 -17.79
N THR A 2 -4.37 -22.71 -16.99
CA THR A 2 -5.41 -21.70 -16.80
C THR A 2 -5.58 -20.96 -18.13
N ALA A 3 -6.81 -20.89 -18.64
CA ALA A 3 -7.10 -20.14 -19.86
C ALA A 3 -6.69 -18.67 -19.63
N THR A 4 -5.87 -18.12 -20.52
CA THR A 4 -5.43 -16.73 -20.45
C THR A 4 -6.62 -15.80 -20.67
N ILE A 5 -6.91 -14.92 -19.71
CA ILE A 5 -8.01 -13.96 -19.81
C ILE A 5 -7.68 -12.93 -20.89
N PRO A 6 -8.55 -12.66 -21.87
CA PRO A 6 -8.32 -11.65 -22.89
C PRO A 6 -8.02 -10.28 -22.27
N LEU A 7 -7.01 -9.56 -22.78
CA LEU A 7 -6.55 -8.29 -22.19
C LEU A 7 -7.66 -7.26 -22.02
N ARG A 8 -8.55 -7.12 -23.01
CA ARG A 8 -9.71 -6.22 -22.95
C ARG A 8 -10.63 -6.58 -21.78
N LEU A 9 -10.92 -7.87 -21.62
CA LEU A 9 -11.78 -8.35 -20.53
C LEU A 9 -11.10 -8.16 -19.17
N ARG A 10 -9.80 -8.47 -19.06
CA ARG A 10 -9.01 -8.23 -17.85
C ARG A 10 -9.09 -6.76 -17.45
N PHE A 11 -8.90 -5.84 -18.40
CA PHE A 11 -8.98 -4.40 -18.14
C PHE A 11 -10.37 -3.98 -17.66
N LEU A 12 -11.42 -4.38 -18.38
CA LEU A 12 -12.80 -4.01 -18.05
C LEU A 12 -13.20 -4.50 -16.65
N VAL A 13 -12.86 -5.74 -16.31
CA VAL A 13 -13.16 -6.31 -14.99
C VAL A 13 -12.36 -5.61 -13.90
N SER A 14 -11.05 -5.43 -14.09
CA SER A 14 -10.22 -4.71 -13.11
C SER A 14 -10.68 -3.27 -12.89
N PHE A 15 -11.09 -2.58 -13.96
CA PHE A 15 -11.60 -1.22 -13.87
C PHE A 15 -12.96 -1.17 -13.16
N ALA A 16 -13.89 -2.07 -13.50
CA ALA A 16 -15.19 -2.15 -12.83
C ALA A 16 -15.04 -2.44 -11.32
N LEU A 17 -14.16 -3.37 -10.95
CA LEU A 17 -13.84 -3.67 -9.55
C LEU A 17 -13.20 -2.46 -8.84
N GLY A 18 -12.31 -1.75 -9.54
CA GLY A 18 -11.72 -0.52 -9.02
C GLY A 18 -12.74 0.58 -8.79
N LEU A 19 -13.68 0.80 -9.73
CA LEU A 19 -14.80 1.72 -9.55
C LEU A 19 -15.62 1.35 -8.31
N LEU A 20 -15.99 0.09 -8.14
CA LEU A 20 -16.75 -0.36 -6.97
C LEU A 20 -16.01 -0.05 -5.66
N ALA A 21 -14.71 -0.35 -5.58
CA ALA A 21 -13.89 -0.03 -4.40
C ALA A 21 -13.76 1.49 -4.19
N GLY A 22 -13.58 2.26 -5.26
CA GLY A 22 -13.50 3.72 -5.22
C GLY A 22 -14.79 4.40 -4.75
N LEU A 23 -15.94 3.95 -5.27
CA LEU A 23 -17.27 4.38 -4.81
C LEU A 23 -17.45 4.05 -3.33
N HIS A 24 -17.06 2.85 -2.90
CA HIS A 24 -17.09 2.47 -1.48
C HIS A 24 -16.23 3.42 -0.63
N SER A 25 -14.96 3.64 -0.99
CA SER A 25 -14.06 4.54 -0.26
C SER A 25 -14.57 5.98 -0.22
N HIS A 26 -15.08 6.48 -1.33
CA HIS A 26 -15.68 7.82 -1.41
C HIS A 26 -16.86 7.94 -0.45
N PHE A 27 -17.83 7.01 -0.55
CA PHE A 27 -19.03 7.02 0.28
C PHE A 27 -18.68 6.93 1.77
N ARG A 28 -17.77 6.03 2.15
CA ARG A 28 -17.27 5.93 3.53
C ARG A 28 -16.65 7.25 3.99
N ALA A 29 -15.79 7.84 3.18
CA ALA A 29 -15.13 9.11 3.49
C ALA A 29 -16.11 10.27 3.63
N SER A 30 -17.21 10.27 2.89
CA SER A 30 -18.27 11.28 2.97
C SER A 30 -19.20 11.10 4.17
N THR A 31 -19.33 9.89 4.72
CA THR A 31 -20.37 9.57 5.72
C THR A 31 -19.84 9.27 7.12
N GLN A 32 -18.54 9.05 7.28
CA GLN A 32 -17.95 8.69 8.58
C GLN A 32 -16.78 9.59 8.92
N VAL A 33 -16.59 9.83 10.22
CA VAL A 33 -15.46 10.63 10.76
C VAL A 33 -14.16 9.83 10.88
N LYS A 34 -14.22 8.50 10.68
CA LYS A 34 -13.07 7.59 10.81
C LYS A 34 -11.86 8.08 10.00
N PRO A 35 -10.63 8.13 10.53
CA PRO A 35 -9.45 8.47 9.74
C PRO A 35 -9.18 7.47 8.61
N ARG A 36 -8.58 7.97 7.52
CA ARG A 36 -8.13 7.15 6.38
C ARG A 36 -6.64 7.39 6.17
N ASP A 37 -5.92 6.33 5.82
CA ASP A 37 -4.47 6.39 5.63
C ASP A 37 -4.10 7.36 4.50
N PHE A 38 -4.78 7.25 3.36
CA PHE A 38 -4.53 8.14 2.23
C PHE A 38 -4.87 9.61 2.56
N THR A 39 -5.93 9.87 3.32
CA THR A 39 -6.30 11.24 3.69
C THR A 39 -5.20 11.96 4.47
N ALA A 40 -4.51 11.27 5.38
CA ALA A 40 -3.40 11.87 6.12
C ALA A 40 -2.28 12.35 5.18
N VAL A 41 -1.91 11.52 4.19
CA VAL A 41 -0.87 11.85 3.21
C VAL A 41 -1.35 12.92 2.23
N TRP A 42 -2.60 12.84 1.77
CA TRP A 42 -3.21 13.82 0.88
C TRP A 42 -3.29 15.21 1.51
N THR A 43 -3.67 15.32 2.79
CA THR A 43 -3.72 16.61 3.49
C THR A 43 -2.33 17.24 3.58
N ALA A 44 -1.31 16.44 3.91
CA ALA A 44 0.08 16.91 3.92
C ALA A 44 0.55 17.33 2.52
N ALA A 45 0.18 16.57 1.49
CA ALA A 45 0.56 16.85 0.11
C ALA A 45 -0.12 18.12 -0.42
N ARG A 46 -1.37 18.35 -0.02
CA ARG A 46 -2.11 19.56 -0.35
C ARG A 46 -1.50 20.78 0.32
N ALA A 47 -1.16 20.70 1.61
CA ALA A 47 -0.46 21.78 2.32
C ALA A 47 0.88 22.12 1.64
N LEU A 48 1.67 21.10 1.28
CA LEU A 48 2.93 21.28 0.55
C LEU A 48 2.72 22.03 -0.78
N VAL A 49 1.72 21.64 -1.58
CA VAL A 49 1.45 22.27 -2.89
C VAL A 49 0.91 23.70 -2.75
N LEU A 50 0.17 24.00 -1.69
CA LEU A 50 -0.36 25.34 -1.42
C LEU A 50 0.65 26.26 -0.72
N GLY A 51 1.80 25.74 -0.28
CA GLY A 51 2.80 26.51 0.46
C GLY A 51 2.44 26.71 1.94
N ASP A 52 1.50 25.93 2.46
CA ASP A 52 1.09 25.95 3.87
C ASP A 52 2.02 25.09 4.74
N ALA A 53 1.89 25.24 6.06
CA ALA A 53 2.57 24.38 7.02
C ALA A 53 2.16 22.90 6.83
N ILE A 54 3.14 22.03 6.58
CA ILE A 54 2.90 20.60 6.37
C ILE A 54 2.55 19.97 7.72
N PRO A 55 1.34 19.39 7.88
CA PRO A 55 0.97 18.70 9.10
C PRO A 55 1.86 17.47 9.33
N GLY A 56 2.17 17.21 10.60
CA GLY A 56 2.86 15.98 11.00
C GLY A 56 2.08 14.73 10.59
N SER A 57 2.80 13.68 10.17
CA SER A 57 2.21 12.44 9.67
C SER A 57 2.99 11.22 10.12
N PHE A 58 2.29 10.09 10.28
CA PHE A 58 2.92 8.78 10.46
C PHE A 58 3.64 8.31 9.20
N TYR A 59 3.38 8.97 8.07
CA TYR A 59 4.07 8.76 6.81
C TYR A 59 5.29 9.67 6.71
N PRO A 60 6.43 9.17 6.19
CA PRO A 60 7.62 9.98 6.00
C PRO A 60 7.41 11.03 4.89
N LEU A 61 8.19 12.11 4.90
CA LEU A 61 8.03 13.22 3.93
C LEU A 61 8.12 12.80 2.43
N PRO A 62 8.95 11.81 2.02
CA PRO A 62 8.92 11.28 0.66
C PRO A 62 7.53 10.78 0.21
N SER A 63 6.70 10.29 1.15
CA SER A 63 5.32 9.88 0.89
C SER A 63 4.45 11.05 0.48
N VAL A 64 4.65 12.20 1.12
CA VAL A 64 3.94 13.45 0.83
C VAL A 64 4.29 13.93 -0.58
N VAL A 65 5.58 13.89 -0.94
CA VAL A 65 6.06 14.22 -2.28
C VAL A 65 5.43 13.30 -3.33
N ALA A 66 5.46 11.99 -3.11
CA ALA A 66 4.88 11.01 -4.03
C ALA A 66 3.35 11.14 -4.18
N ALA A 67 2.65 11.62 -3.14
CA ALA A 67 1.21 11.85 -3.16
C ALA A 67 0.81 13.23 -3.74
N SER A 68 1.76 14.14 -3.99
CA SER A 68 1.49 15.48 -4.51
C SER A 68 0.63 15.54 -5.78
N PRO A 69 0.66 14.58 -6.74
CA PRO A 69 -0.25 14.62 -7.88
C PRO A 69 -1.74 14.57 -7.47
N PHE A 70 -2.05 13.95 -6.33
CA PHE A 70 -3.43 13.86 -5.82
C PHE A 70 -3.88 15.13 -5.07
N ALA A 71 -2.96 16.06 -4.76
CA ALA A 71 -3.30 17.33 -4.11
C ALA A 71 -4.24 18.20 -4.97
N LEU A 72 -4.24 17.98 -6.30
CA LEU A 72 -5.13 18.66 -7.25
C LEU A 72 -6.61 18.33 -7.02
N VAL A 73 -6.92 17.18 -6.42
CA VAL A 73 -8.30 16.80 -6.11
C VAL A 73 -8.80 17.66 -4.94
N PRO A 74 -9.89 18.45 -5.06
CA PRO A 74 -10.24 19.46 -4.07
C PRO A 74 -10.67 18.94 -2.70
N THR A 75 -11.31 17.76 -2.65
CA THR A 75 -11.94 17.24 -1.43
C THR A 75 -11.33 15.90 -1.02
N PRO A 76 -11.18 15.63 0.30
CA PRO A 76 -10.68 14.35 0.78
C PRO A 76 -11.50 13.15 0.30
N PRO A 77 -12.85 13.16 0.31
CA PRO A 77 -13.61 12.01 -0.18
C PRO A 77 -13.41 11.73 -1.66
N ALA A 78 -13.29 12.76 -2.51
CA ALA A 78 -13.00 12.57 -3.93
C ALA A 78 -11.59 12.01 -4.12
N ALA A 79 -10.60 12.52 -3.39
CA ALA A 79 -9.22 12.04 -3.46
C ALA A 79 -9.11 10.57 -3.04
N ASN A 80 -9.77 10.19 -1.94
CA ASN A 80 -9.86 8.81 -1.47
C ASN A 80 -10.49 7.87 -2.51
N GLY A 81 -11.61 8.28 -3.12
CA GLY A 81 -12.29 7.50 -4.15
C GLY A 81 -11.40 7.29 -5.37
N ILE A 82 -10.85 8.37 -5.94
CA ILE A 82 -9.98 8.32 -7.13
C ILE A 82 -8.74 7.47 -6.87
N PHE A 83 -8.07 7.67 -5.74
CA PHE A 83 -6.92 6.85 -5.36
C PHE A 83 -7.28 5.38 -5.28
N MET A 84 -8.40 5.04 -4.63
CA MET A 84 -8.81 3.65 -4.51
C MET A 84 -9.22 3.04 -5.85
N VAL A 85 -9.82 3.79 -6.78
CA VAL A 85 -10.04 3.28 -8.15
C VAL A 85 -8.73 2.81 -8.75
N ILE A 86 -7.69 3.64 -8.71
CA ILE A 86 -6.37 3.32 -9.27
C ILE A 86 -5.76 2.12 -8.56
N ALA A 87 -5.72 2.14 -7.22
CA ALA A 87 -5.12 1.11 -6.39
C ALA A 87 -5.81 -0.25 -6.57
N ALA A 88 -7.14 -0.29 -6.49
CA ALA A 88 -7.93 -1.50 -6.62
C ALA A 88 -7.97 -2.04 -8.06
N THR A 89 -7.99 -1.17 -9.08
CA THR A 89 -7.82 -1.62 -10.47
C THR A 89 -6.47 -2.27 -10.69
N ALA A 90 -5.38 -1.67 -10.19
CA ALA A 90 -4.06 -2.25 -10.30
C ALA A 90 -3.94 -3.62 -9.58
N PHE A 91 -4.55 -3.74 -8.40
CA PHE A 91 -4.57 -5.00 -7.66
C PHE A 91 -5.41 -6.08 -8.36
N ALA A 92 -6.63 -5.76 -8.78
CA ALA A 92 -7.48 -6.67 -9.54
C ALA A 92 -6.80 -7.13 -10.84
N TRP A 93 -6.10 -6.21 -11.52
CA TRP A 93 -5.30 -6.54 -12.68
C TRP A 93 -4.22 -7.56 -12.32
N ALA A 94 -3.45 -7.34 -11.25
CA ALA A 94 -2.39 -8.24 -10.82
C ALA A 94 -2.91 -9.65 -10.46
N LEU A 95 -4.08 -9.75 -9.81
CA LEU A 95 -4.72 -11.04 -9.53
C LEU A 95 -5.07 -11.77 -10.82
N LEU A 96 -5.81 -11.11 -11.72
CA LEU A 96 -6.29 -11.70 -12.97
C LEU A 96 -5.19 -12.16 -13.94
N GLU A 97 -3.91 -11.84 -13.69
CA GLU A 97 -2.79 -12.49 -14.40
C GLU A 97 -2.77 -14.01 -14.22
N HIS A 98 -3.25 -14.47 -13.07
CA HIS A 98 -3.20 -15.87 -12.64
C HIS A 98 -4.55 -16.59 -12.85
N GLY A 99 -5.57 -15.90 -13.36
CA GLY A 99 -6.89 -16.45 -13.70
C GLY A 99 -8.04 -15.91 -12.83
N TRP A 100 -9.22 -16.51 -12.98
CA TRP A 100 -10.48 -16.12 -12.30
C TRP A 100 -10.65 -16.65 -10.89
N GLY A 101 -9.91 -17.73 -10.55
CA GLY A 101 -9.43 -17.91 -9.18
C GLY A 101 -8.63 -16.66 -8.77
N THR A 102 -7.81 -16.57 -7.74
CA THR A 102 -7.18 -15.31 -7.29
C THR A 102 -8.09 -14.08 -7.03
N LEU A 103 -9.22 -13.82 -7.73
CA LEU A 103 -10.19 -12.76 -7.42
C LEU A 103 -10.85 -12.94 -6.05
N LEU A 104 -10.82 -14.14 -5.45
CA LEU A 104 -11.17 -14.28 -4.02
C LEU A 104 -10.28 -13.38 -3.14
N GLY A 105 -9.04 -13.08 -3.56
CA GLY A 105 -8.20 -12.09 -2.90
C GLY A 105 -8.75 -10.67 -2.99
N PHE A 106 -9.41 -10.30 -4.11
CA PHE A 106 -10.11 -9.02 -4.23
C PHE A 106 -11.36 -8.96 -3.35
N PHE A 107 -12.08 -10.07 -3.21
CA PHE A 107 -13.25 -10.17 -2.33
C PHE A 107 -12.91 -10.55 -0.88
N SER A 108 -11.64 -10.52 -0.51
CA SER A 108 -11.20 -10.86 0.85
C SER A 108 -11.51 -9.74 1.86
N ALA A 109 -11.53 -10.11 3.14
CA ALA A 109 -11.61 -9.15 4.24
C ALA A 109 -10.44 -8.14 4.21
N SER A 110 -9.26 -8.56 3.77
CA SER A 110 -8.07 -7.71 3.63
C SER A 110 -8.29 -6.58 2.63
N MET A 111 -8.83 -6.91 1.45
CA MET A 111 -9.13 -5.91 0.42
C MET A 111 -10.32 -5.03 0.81
N TYR A 112 -11.36 -5.60 1.44
CA TYR A 112 -12.48 -4.83 1.99
C TYR A 112 -11.95 -3.76 2.98
N LEU A 113 -11.16 -4.17 3.97
CA LEU A 113 -10.61 -3.25 4.96
C LEU A 113 -9.67 -2.23 4.31
N ALA A 114 -8.82 -2.66 3.36
CA ALA A 114 -7.95 -1.76 2.60
C ALA A 114 -8.74 -0.69 1.84
N SER A 115 -9.90 -1.04 1.27
CA SER A 115 -10.78 -0.07 0.61
C SER A 115 -11.45 0.88 1.62
N GLU A 116 -11.88 0.39 2.78
CA GLU A 116 -12.53 1.19 3.81
C GLU A 116 -11.60 2.27 4.40
N VAL A 117 -10.36 1.89 4.70
CA VAL A 117 -9.34 2.80 5.29
C VAL A 117 -8.43 3.45 4.26
N VAL A 118 -8.68 3.19 2.97
CA VAL A 118 -7.97 3.77 1.81
C VAL A 118 -6.47 3.55 1.90
N GLN A 119 -6.10 2.26 1.91
CA GLN A 119 -4.73 1.79 2.08
C GLN A 119 -3.92 1.80 0.80
N TRP A 120 -2.61 1.93 0.96
CA TRP A 120 -1.62 1.86 -0.14
C TRP A 120 -1.35 0.43 -0.61
N THR A 121 -1.68 -0.56 0.21
CA THR A 121 -1.33 -1.97 -0.03
C THR A 121 -1.90 -2.57 -1.32
N PRO A 122 -3.11 -2.22 -1.82
CA PRO A 122 -3.58 -2.67 -3.12
C PRO A 122 -2.75 -2.09 -4.27
N LEU A 123 -2.37 -0.81 -4.20
CA LEU A 123 -1.51 -0.18 -5.21
C LEU A 123 -0.12 -0.81 -5.22
N HIS A 124 0.46 -1.07 -4.04
CA HIS A 124 1.73 -1.78 -3.89
C HIS A 124 1.66 -3.20 -4.46
N ALA A 125 0.57 -3.92 -4.19
CA ALA A 125 0.34 -5.23 -4.79
C ALA A 125 0.23 -5.14 -6.32
N GLY A 126 -0.45 -4.13 -6.87
CA GLY A 126 -0.47 -3.85 -8.30
C GLY A 126 0.92 -3.63 -8.91
N ALA A 127 1.82 -2.96 -8.18
CA ALA A 127 3.20 -2.71 -8.62
C ALA A 127 4.06 -3.97 -8.75
N TYR A 128 3.65 -5.09 -8.13
CA TYR A 128 4.29 -6.40 -8.33
C TYR A 128 4.24 -6.87 -9.79
N VAL A 129 3.19 -6.48 -10.51
CA VAL A 129 2.97 -6.81 -11.93
C VAL A 129 3.27 -5.60 -12.82
N LEU A 130 2.85 -4.41 -12.41
CA LEU A 130 2.98 -3.18 -13.16
C LEU A 130 4.18 -2.37 -12.66
N ALA A 131 5.37 -2.66 -13.20
CA ALA A 131 6.62 -2.06 -12.74
C ALA A 131 6.61 -0.51 -12.62
N PRO A 132 5.95 0.27 -13.52
CA PRO A 132 5.84 1.72 -13.35
C PRO A 132 5.13 2.17 -12.08
N LEU A 133 4.19 1.38 -11.54
CA LEU A 133 3.57 1.69 -10.25
C LEU A 133 4.55 1.54 -9.07
N GLY A 134 5.74 0.99 -9.32
CA GLY A 134 6.85 0.96 -8.38
C GLY A 134 7.22 2.34 -7.83
N VAL A 135 6.88 3.42 -8.55
CA VAL A 135 7.11 4.79 -8.08
C VAL A 135 6.48 5.07 -6.71
N PHE A 136 5.38 4.40 -6.37
CA PHE A 136 4.65 4.60 -5.12
C PHE A 136 5.16 3.74 -3.95
N LEU A 137 6.08 2.79 -4.15
CA LEU A 137 6.55 1.92 -3.06
C LEU A 137 7.25 2.71 -1.93
N VAL A 138 7.83 3.88 -2.23
CA VAL A 138 8.43 4.76 -1.22
C VAL A 138 7.42 5.25 -0.17
N VAL A 139 6.13 5.27 -0.51
CA VAL A 139 5.08 5.88 0.32
C VAL A 139 4.91 5.16 1.65
N LYS A 140 4.97 3.83 1.68
CA LYS A 140 4.79 3.06 2.92
C LYS A 140 5.94 2.06 3.05
N PRO A 141 7.07 2.46 3.66
CA PRO A 141 8.32 1.71 3.56
C PRO A 141 8.24 0.24 3.96
N HIS A 142 7.45 -0.13 4.98
CA HIS A 142 7.36 -1.53 5.43
C HIS A 142 6.70 -2.45 4.38
N THR A 143 5.62 -2.02 3.72
CA THR A 143 5.02 -2.82 2.63
C THR A 143 5.74 -2.59 1.31
N GLY A 144 6.14 -1.35 1.02
CA GLY A 144 6.82 -0.97 -0.21
C GLY A 144 8.17 -1.66 -0.37
N LEU A 145 9.00 -1.70 0.68
CA LEU A 145 10.27 -2.41 0.68
C LEU A 145 10.08 -3.91 0.48
N ALA A 146 9.04 -4.50 1.09
CA ALA A 146 8.76 -5.92 0.89
C ALA A 146 8.43 -6.26 -0.57
N LEU A 147 7.65 -5.40 -1.25
CA LEU A 147 7.36 -5.54 -2.68
C LEU A 147 8.59 -5.30 -3.54
N PHE A 148 9.43 -4.32 -3.20
CA PHE A 148 10.70 -4.07 -3.89
C PHE A 148 11.66 -5.26 -3.77
N LEU A 149 11.83 -5.84 -2.58
CA LEU A 149 12.65 -7.04 -2.38
C LEU A 149 12.08 -8.25 -3.13
N ALA A 150 10.76 -8.34 -3.26
CA ALA A 150 10.13 -9.35 -4.08
C ALA A 150 10.47 -9.19 -5.57
N ARG A 151 10.29 -7.99 -6.12
CA ARG A 151 10.56 -7.66 -7.53
C ARG A 151 11.17 -6.26 -7.65
N PRO A 152 12.52 -6.16 -7.65
CA PRO A 152 13.19 -4.87 -7.78
C PRO A 152 12.84 -4.23 -9.12
N SER A 153 12.59 -2.91 -9.10
CA SER A 153 12.34 -2.14 -10.33
C SER A 153 13.08 -0.82 -10.28
N TRP A 154 13.54 -0.35 -11.44
CA TRP A 154 14.21 0.95 -11.55
C TRP A 154 13.25 2.11 -11.28
N TRP A 155 11.95 1.93 -11.51
CA TRP A 155 10.91 2.89 -11.15
C TRP A 155 10.86 3.13 -9.64
N ALA A 156 10.93 2.05 -8.85
CA ALA A 156 10.95 2.15 -7.40
C ALA A 156 12.26 2.76 -6.88
N VAL A 157 13.41 2.39 -7.47
CA VAL A 157 14.70 2.99 -7.10
C VAL A 157 14.72 4.48 -7.43
N GLY A 158 14.34 4.83 -8.66
CA GLY A 158 14.33 6.21 -9.15
C GLY A 158 13.38 7.09 -8.34
N SER A 159 12.17 6.63 -8.05
CA SER A 159 11.23 7.41 -7.23
C SER A 159 11.68 7.52 -5.77
N ALA A 160 12.27 6.47 -5.19
CA ALA A 160 12.79 6.53 -3.83
C ALA A 160 13.90 7.58 -3.72
N ILE A 161 14.87 7.56 -4.65
CA ILE A 161 15.94 8.56 -4.70
C ILE A 161 15.36 9.96 -4.90
N ALA A 162 14.50 10.15 -5.90
CA ALA A 162 13.95 11.45 -6.24
C ALA A 162 13.09 12.03 -5.09
N CYS A 163 12.15 11.26 -4.55
CA CYS A 163 11.28 11.72 -3.47
C CYS A 163 12.05 11.98 -2.18
N THR A 164 13.08 11.18 -1.87
CA THR A 164 13.95 11.42 -0.72
C THR A 164 14.82 12.66 -0.91
N ALA A 165 15.40 12.88 -2.09
CA ALA A 165 16.15 14.09 -2.38
C ALA A 165 15.28 15.34 -2.24
N VAL A 166 14.07 15.32 -2.82
CA VAL A 166 13.10 16.42 -2.70
C VAL A 166 12.68 16.61 -1.23
N ALA A 167 12.49 15.54 -0.47
CA ALA A 167 12.18 15.64 0.96
C ALA A 167 13.30 16.35 1.75
N PHE A 168 14.57 16.09 1.46
CA PHE A 168 15.68 16.81 2.10
C PHE A 168 15.79 18.27 1.69
N VAL A 169 15.35 18.63 0.48
CA VAL A 169 15.27 20.03 0.05
C VAL A 169 14.15 20.77 0.79
N ILE A 170 12.99 20.12 0.99
CA ILE A 170 11.83 20.70 1.70
C ILE A 170 12.13 20.86 3.19
N ASP A 171 12.64 19.82 3.82
CA ASP A 171 12.94 19.80 5.26
C ASP A 171 14.16 18.90 5.51
N PRO A 172 15.37 19.46 5.68
CA PRO A 172 16.57 18.68 5.95
C PRO A 172 16.49 17.82 7.23
N ALA A 173 15.61 18.17 8.17
CA ALA A 173 15.40 17.48 9.44
C ALA A 173 14.20 16.51 9.40
N TRP A 174 13.60 16.24 8.22
CA TRP A 174 12.36 15.46 8.11
C TRP A 174 12.44 14.08 8.77
N ILE A 175 13.61 13.43 8.75
CA ILE A 175 13.80 12.12 9.40
C ILE A 175 13.63 12.26 10.91
N ALA A 176 14.22 13.29 11.51
CA ALA A 176 14.11 13.54 12.95
C ALA A 176 12.67 13.91 13.32
N HIS A 177 12.02 14.77 12.53
CA HIS A 177 10.62 15.15 12.74
C HIS A 177 9.67 13.96 12.61
N TRP A 178 9.84 13.13 11.58
CA TRP A 178 9.04 11.93 11.36
C TRP A 178 9.21 10.93 12.51
N ARG A 179 10.46 10.67 12.94
CA ARG A 179 10.73 9.82 14.11
C ARG A 179 10.13 10.40 15.39
N GLY A 180 10.22 11.71 15.58
CA GLY A 180 9.59 12.42 16.68
C GLY A 180 8.08 12.22 16.68
N PHE A 181 7.43 12.34 15.52
CA PHE A 181 5.99 12.10 15.37
C PHE A 181 5.61 10.65 15.66
N LEU A 182 6.39 9.68 15.19
CA LEU A 182 6.18 8.26 15.51
C LEU A 182 6.33 7.97 17.02
N ALA A 183 7.27 8.62 17.69
CA ALA A 183 7.52 8.48 19.12
C ALA A 183 6.42 9.15 19.97
N LEU A 184 5.99 10.36 19.60
CA LEU A 184 4.89 11.07 20.26
C LEU A 184 3.55 10.36 20.07
N GLY A 185 3.40 9.67 18.94
CA GLY A 185 2.14 9.04 18.56
C GLY A 185 1.82 7.72 19.25
N ASN A 186 2.77 6.97 19.83
CA ASN A 186 2.62 5.58 20.33
C ASN A 186 1.88 4.57 19.40
N ALA A 187 1.40 5.00 18.23
CA ALA A 187 0.42 4.34 17.38
C ALA A 187 1.03 3.35 16.38
N HIS A 188 2.36 3.28 16.32
CA HIS A 188 3.10 2.33 15.49
C HIS A 188 4.23 1.62 16.26
N LEU A 189 4.37 1.75 17.57
CA LEU A 189 5.43 1.05 18.32
C LEU A 189 4.98 0.39 19.62
N GLY A 190 3.71 0.53 20.04
CA GLY A 190 3.28 -0.11 21.28
C GLY A 190 1.79 -0.16 21.58
N SER A 191 0.94 0.59 20.89
CA SER A 191 -0.52 0.50 21.12
C SER A 191 -1.28 0.85 19.86
N SER A 192 -1.57 -0.16 19.02
CA SER A 192 -2.65 -0.01 18.03
C SER A 192 -3.94 0.34 18.78
N PRO A 193 -4.85 1.15 18.21
CA PRO A 193 -6.20 1.36 18.77
C PRO A 193 -6.98 0.04 19.00
N THR A 194 -6.55 -1.06 18.39
CA THR A 194 -7.09 -2.41 18.58
C THR A 194 -6.36 -3.25 19.64
N GLY A 195 -5.29 -2.74 20.26
CA GLY A 195 -4.44 -3.46 21.21
C GLY A 195 -3.38 -4.39 20.59
N PHE A 196 -3.31 -4.49 19.26
CA PHE A 196 -2.28 -5.30 18.59
C PHE A 196 -0.93 -4.56 18.55
N PRO A 197 0.19 -5.24 18.88
CA PRO A 197 1.51 -4.63 18.81
C PRO A 197 1.92 -4.42 17.36
N TYR A 198 2.57 -3.28 17.09
CA TYR A 198 3.28 -3.13 15.83
C TYR A 198 4.54 -4.00 15.87
N SER A 199 4.48 -5.15 15.22
CA SER A 199 5.48 -6.20 15.34
C SER A 199 5.73 -6.85 13.99
N ALA A 200 6.94 -7.38 13.82
CA ALA A 200 7.23 -8.24 12.70
C ALA A 200 6.48 -9.57 12.88
N PRO A 201 5.67 -10.04 11.91
CA PRO A 201 4.92 -11.29 12.03
C PRO A 201 5.79 -12.49 12.43
N VAL A 202 7.07 -12.51 12.05
CA VAL A 202 8.03 -13.56 12.42
C VAL A 202 8.20 -13.75 13.94
N LEU A 203 7.91 -12.71 14.73
CA LEU A 203 7.98 -12.73 16.19
C LEU A 203 6.70 -13.25 16.86
N LEU A 204 5.63 -13.46 16.10
CA LEU A 204 4.36 -13.99 16.60
C LEU A 204 4.35 -15.53 16.56
N PRO A 205 3.50 -16.20 17.38
CA PRO A 205 3.35 -17.65 17.32
C PRO A 205 3.05 -18.15 15.89
N GLY A 206 3.85 -19.08 15.41
CA GLY A 206 3.76 -19.62 14.04
C GLY A 206 4.38 -18.74 12.95
N GLY A 207 4.74 -17.48 13.24
CA GLY A 207 5.31 -16.54 12.28
C GLY A 207 6.65 -17.00 11.68
N ALA A 208 7.48 -17.67 12.47
CA ALA A 208 8.74 -18.25 12.02
C ALA A 208 8.58 -19.27 10.88
N LEU A 209 7.39 -19.90 10.72
CA LEU A 209 7.11 -20.81 9.61
C LEU A 209 7.18 -20.09 8.25
N ALA A 210 6.95 -18.78 8.20
CA ALA A 210 7.12 -17.99 6.98
C ALA A 210 8.57 -18.02 6.47
N LEU A 211 9.56 -18.22 7.35
CA LEU A 211 10.97 -18.29 6.98
C LEU A 211 11.33 -19.57 6.21
N VAL A 212 10.48 -20.61 6.23
CA VAL A 212 10.65 -21.78 5.36
C VAL A 212 10.69 -21.37 3.88
N ALA A 213 10.03 -20.26 3.53
CA ALA A 213 10.08 -19.73 2.17
C ALA A 213 11.48 -19.28 1.73
N VAL A 214 12.43 -19.05 2.63
CA VAL A 214 13.84 -18.78 2.29
C VAL A 214 14.44 -19.91 1.45
N THR A 215 14.00 -21.16 1.66
CA THR A 215 14.41 -22.31 0.82
C THR A 215 14.05 -22.15 -0.66
N ARG A 216 13.12 -21.24 -0.98
CA ARG A 216 12.68 -20.88 -2.33
C ARG A 216 12.99 -19.42 -2.69
N TRP A 217 14.01 -18.80 -2.06
CA TRP A 217 14.42 -17.38 -2.23
C TRP A 217 14.49 -16.86 -3.68
N ARG A 218 14.81 -17.73 -4.65
CA ARG A 218 14.84 -17.36 -6.07
C ARG A 218 13.46 -16.93 -6.60
N ARG A 219 12.37 -17.40 -5.98
CA ARG A 219 10.99 -17.04 -6.33
C ARG A 219 10.62 -15.67 -5.74
N PRO A 220 10.13 -14.72 -6.54
CA PRO A 220 9.65 -13.43 -6.05
C PRO A 220 8.61 -13.53 -4.93
N GLU A 221 7.71 -14.52 -4.99
CA GLU A 221 6.66 -14.76 -4.00
C GLU A 221 7.24 -15.16 -2.64
N ALA A 222 8.32 -15.95 -2.65
CA ALA A 222 9.02 -16.34 -1.43
C ALA A 222 9.71 -15.14 -0.77
N ARG A 223 10.33 -14.27 -1.58
CA ARG A 223 10.93 -13.02 -1.10
C ARG A 223 9.87 -12.09 -0.51
N LEU A 224 8.71 -11.97 -1.16
CA LEU A 224 7.58 -11.19 -0.64
C LEU A 224 7.13 -11.68 0.72
N LEU A 225 6.91 -13.00 0.86
CA LEU A 225 6.46 -13.62 2.10
C LEU A 225 7.46 -13.40 3.24
N VAL A 226 8.75 -13.64 2.98
CA VAL A 226 9.81 -13.43 3.99
C VAL A 226 9.92 -11.96 4.36
N ALA A 227 9.93 -11.05 3.37
CA ALA A 227 10.08 -9.63 3.63
C ALA A 227 8.89 -9.06 4.42
N LEU A 228 7.65 -9.44 4.10
CA LEU A 228 6.48 -9.08 4.90
C LEU A 228 6.55 -9.69 6.30
N ALA A 229 6.98 -10.95 6.45
CA ALA A 229 7.09 -11.57 7.77
C ALA A 229 8.14 -10.89 8.67
N CYS A 230 9.21 -10.35 8.09
CA CYS A 230 10.26 -9.66 8.84
C CYS A 230 10.01 -8.17 9.05
N ALA A 231 9.21 -7.53 8.18
CA ALA A 231 8.88 -6.12 8.32
C ALA A 231 7.92 -5.91 9.51
N PRO A 232 8.19 -4.93 10.40
CA PRO A 232 7.22 -4.49 11.38
C PRO A 232 5.93 -4.02 10.71
N GLN A 233 4.78 -4.52 11.18
CA GLN A 233 3.47 -4.24 10.61
C GLN A 233 2.45 -3.95 11.71
N SER A 234 1.36 -3.30 11.31
CA SER A 234 0.24 -3.00 12.20
C SER A 234 -0.64 -4.21 12.51
N LEU A 235 -0.39 -5.32 11.80
CA LEU A 235 -1.12 -6.60 11.89
C LEU A 235 -2.61 -6.48 11.55
N PHE A 236 -3.05 -5.34 11.00
CA PHE A 236 -4.36 -5.22 10.39
C PHE A 236 -4.41 -6.03 9.09
N LEU A 237 -5.59 -6.58 8.79
CA LEU A 237 -5.78 -7.43 7.61
C LEU A 237 -5.37 -6.74 6.30
N TYR A 238 -5.46 -5.41 6.19
CA TYR A 238 -5.06 -4.70 4.98
C TYR A 238 -3.57 -4.86 4.63
N ASP A 239 -2.69 -5.15 5.60
CA ASP A 239 -1.27 -5.39 5.37
C ASP A 239 -1.02 -6.72 4.62
N THR A 240 -2.01 -7.63 4.63
CA THR A 240 -1.93 -8.94 3.97
C THR A 240 -2.37 -8.92 2.50
N VAL A 241 -2.86 -7.80 1.97
CA VAL A 241 -3.32 -7.69 0.58
C VAL A 241 -2.28 -8.23 -0.44
N PRO A 242 -0.97 -7.91 -0.33
CA PRO A 242 0.01 -8.45 -1.25
C PRO A 242 0.20 -9.97 -1.17
N LEU A 243 -0.15 -10.62 -0.05
CA LEU A 243 -0.02 -12.08 0.10
C LEU A 243 -0.97 -12.84 -0.83
N PHE A 244 -2.06 -12.22 -1.30
CA PHE A 244 -2.94 -12.84 -2.29
C PHE A 244 -2.31 -12.98 -3.68
N LEU A 245 -1.12 -12.42 -3.90
CA LEU A 245 -0.32 -12.65 -5.11
C LEU A 245 0.56 -13.91 -5.02
N VAL A 246 0.69 -14.53 -3.84
CA VAL A 246 1.51 -15.72 -3.63
C VAL A 246 0.86 -16.99 -4.22
N PRO A 247 -0.45 -17.27 -4.00
CA PRO A 247 -1.11 -18.42 -4.61
C PRO A 247 -1.28 -18.22 -6.12
N ARG A 248 -0.82 -19.19 -6.92
CA ARG A 248 -0.92 -19.13 -8.39
C ARG A 248 -2.11 -19.90 -8.97
N THR A 249 -2.77 -20.72 -8.17
CA THR A 249 -3.96 -21.51 -8.55
C THR A 249 -4.87 -21.66 -7.34
N MET A 250 -6.20 -21.64 -7.57
CA MET A 250 -7.09 -22.33 -6.63
C MET A 250 -6.98 -23.82 -6.92
N TRP A 251 -7.03 -24.61 -5.86
CA TRP A 251 -6.99 -26.06 -5.85
C TRP A 251 -8.11 -26.65 -6.69
#